data_AF-A0A0M9G387-F1
#
_entry.id   AF-A0A0M9G387-F1
#
_cell.length_a   1.000
_cell.length_b   1.000
_cell.length_c   1.000
_cell.angle_alpha   90.00
_cell.angle_beta   90.00
_cell.angle_gamma   90.00
#
_symmetry.space_group_name_H-M   'P 1'
#
loop_
_entity.id
_entity.type
_entity.pdbx_description
1 polymer ?
#
loop_
_entity_poly.entity_id
_entity_poly.type
_entity_poly.pdbx_seq_one_letter_code
_entity_poly.pdbx_strand_id
1 'polypeptide(L)'
;MKSFSVCSRAGAVSATWAASRAFVAQPTALLRGLEQLQDVPSSTDRKPTGMHRGPGKRQTAPKEAAQYQFIKKWDLQMRESWDDLEPFKGLAKPKAQFGNEAAEVIWPYALLLEHVIKVHPYTKSIYVYYSQRQSSAQGQLAANAAKRVAQEYLIPITFHNSHVYVETEMLLEYSETPWVVVNCLDGSHQVIPIKPQEGQSVKEGAEEVLHAIVQACNAMGNAVKNPKEVMRVLSERPLQNQYVRVNYQWYGDTPEERMSHLVKWDFEPENVAPQLHNRTMHVLDWMNYDGNLPTHNSVRINVRREAARMRKPNIAPGPRTFFNSAGARANARTARFNNSRSPQ
;
A
#
# COMPACT_ATOMS: atom_id res chain seq x y z
N MET A 1 -47.73 -34.98 28.39
CA MET A 1 -47.83 -35.28 26.94
C MET A 1 -46.85 -34.38 26.18
N LYS A 2 -45.90 -35.02 25.51
CA LYS A 2 -45.07 -34.59 24.37
C LYS A 2 -44.27 -33.28 24.46
N SER A 3 -43.00 -33.48 24.84
CA SER A 3 -41.79 -32.77 24.44
C SER A 3 -41.71 -32.49 22.94
N PHE A 4 -41.17 -31.32 22.57
CA PHE A 4 -40.47 -31.15 21.30
C PHE A 4 -39.06 -30.61 21.58
N SER A 5 -38.08 -31.49 21.34
CA SER A 5 -36.66 -31.18 21.29
C SER A 5 -36.35 -30.55 19.93
N VAL A 6 -35.66 -29.42 19.92
CA VAL A 6 -34.96 -28.96 18.71
C VAL A 6 -33.50 -29.34 18.86
N CYS A 7 -33.18 -30.45 18.21
CA CYS A 7 -31.85 -31.00 18.04
C CYS A 7 -31.16 -30.21 16.93
N SER A 8 -30.23 -29.32 17.29
CA SER A 8 -29.26 -28.74 16.34
C SER A 8 -27.98 -29.55 16.47
N ARG A 9 -27.69 -30.35 15.43
CA ARG A 9 -26.50 -31.20 15.36
C ARG A 9 -25.25 -30.33 15.33
N ALA A 10 -24.48 -30.40 16.41
CA ALA A 10 -23.05 -30.15 16.39
C ALA A 10 -22.40 -31.19 15.46
N GLY A 11 -21.95 -30.75 14.30
CA GLY A 11 -21.04 -31.51 13.45
C GLY A 11 -19.64 -31.41 14.03
N ALA A 12 -19.27 -32.37 14.86
CA ALA A 12 -17.88 -32.61 15.22
C ALA A 12 -17.11 -33.03 13.96
N VAL A 13 -16.17 -32.20 13.52
CA VAL A 13 -15.08 -32.65 12.65
C VAL A 13 -13.84 -32.73 13.53
N SER A 14 -13.37 -33.96 13.68
CA SER A 14 -12.23 -34.34 14.48
C SER A 14 -10.97 -33.59 14.05
N ALA A 15 -10.28 -33.02 15.03
CA ALA A 15 -8.88 -32.68 14.91
C ALA A 15 -8.08 -33.96 14.64
N THR A 16 -7.27 -33.96 13.58
CA THR A 16 -6.18 -34.92 13.43
C THR A 16 -5.01 -34.24 12.73
N TRP A 17 -3.96 -34.03 13.53
CA TRP A 17 -2.54 -34.06 13.19
C TRP A 17 -1.87 -32.79 12.63
N ALA A 18 -1.06 -32.24 13.52
CA ALA A 18 0.15 -31.50 13.24
C ALA A 18 1.03 -32.24 12.23
N ALA A 19 1.51 -31.50 11.23
CA ALA A 19 2.79 -31.76 10.60
C ALA A 19 3.57 -30.45 10.61
N SER A 20 4.51 -30.40 11.54
CA SER A 20 5.61 -29.45 11.66
C SER A 20 6.20 -29.17 10.28
N ARG A 21 5.92 -28.00 9.70
CA ARG A 21 6.75 -27.48 8.60
C ARG A 21 7.99 -26.87 9.21
N ALA A 22 8.97 -27.72 9.48
CA ALA A 22 10.35 -27.29 9.57
C ALA A 22 10.67 -26.51 8.30
N PHE A 23 11.03 -25.23 8.45
CA PHE A 23 11.63 -24.45 7.38
C PHE A 23 13.03 -25.03 7.14
N VAL A 24 13.10 -26.10 6.35
CA VAL A 24 14.36 -26.54 5.77
C VAL A 24 14.65 -25.55 4.65
N ALA A 25 15.48 -24.55 4.96
CA ALA A 25 16.16 -23.78 3.93
C ALA A 25 17.01 -24.78 3.13
N GLN A 26 16.47 -25.27 2.01
CA GLN A 26 17.30 -25.91 1.02
C GLN A 26 18.21 -24.83 0.45
N PRO A 27 19.55 -24.96 0.50
CA PRO A 27 20.41 -24.10 -0.27
C PRO A 27 20.07 -24.34 -1.74
N THR A 28 19.43 -23.36 -2.38
CA THR A 28 19.27 -23.35 -3.82
C THR A 28 20.65 -23.52 -4.43
N ALA A 29 20.82 -24.57 -5.23
CA ALA A 29 22.06 -24.92 -5.86
C ALA A 29 22.45 -23.84 -6.90
N LEU A 30 23.11 -22.79 -6.44
CA LEU A 30 23.57 -21.61 -7.19
C LEU A 30 24.65 -21.88 -8.25
N LEU A 31 24.87 -23.14 -8.66
CA LEU A 31 25.99 -23.52 -9.53
C LEU A 31 25.60 -24.35 -10.76
N ARG A 32 24.32 -24.59 -11.04
CA ARG A 32 23.88 -25.36 -12.23
C ARG A 32 23.20 -24.55 -13.34
N GLY A 33 23.11 -23.22 -13.21
CA GLY A 33 22.49 -22.35 -14.22
C GLY A 33 23.44 -21.70 -15.24
N LEU A 34 24.76 -21.87 -15.08
CA LEU A 34 25.77 -21.25 -15.97
C LEU A 34 26.20 -22.16 -17.13
N GLU A 35 25.78 -23.42 -17.13
CA GLU A 35 26.08 -24.36 -18.21
C GLU A 35 24.95 -24.29 -19.25
N GLN A 36 25.24 -23.61 -20.37
CA GLN A 36 24.38 -23.41 -21.56
C GLN A 36 23.47 -22.17 -21.54
N LEU A 37 24.07 -20.98 -21.58
CA LEU A 37 23.46 -19.85 -22.28
C LEU A 37 23.46 -20.16 -23.80
N GLN A 38 22.41 -20.84 -24.26
CA GLN A 38 22.19 -21.21 -25.67
C GLN A 38 21.61 -20.06 -26.52
N ASP A 39 21.25 -18.94 -25.90
CA ASP A 39 20.64 -17.77 -26.56
C ASP A 39 21.63 -16.60 -26.69
N VAL A 40 22.64 -16.78 -27.54
CA VAL A 40 23.37 -15.62 -28.09
C VAL A 40 22.72 -15.30 -29.45
N PRO A 41 22.16 -14.10 -29.67
CA PRO A 41 21.59 -13.73 -30.96
C PRO A 41 22.70 -13.76 -32.02
N SER A 42 22.52 -14.60 -33.05
CA SER A 42 23.43 -14.63 -34.19
C SER A 42 23.19 -13.39 -35.05
N SER A 43 24.12 -12.44 -35.03
CA SER A 43 24.06 -11.21 -35.85
C SER A 43 23.79 -11.53 -37.32
N THR A 44 22.77 -10.88 -37.90
CA THR A 44 22.37 -11.02 -39.31
C THR A 44 22.91 -9.92 -40.24
N ASP A 45 23.64 -8.91 -39.74
CA ASP A 45 23.86 -7.66 -40.47
C ASP A 45 25.08 -7.61 -41.40
N ARG A 46 25.66 -8.76 -41.75
CA ARG A 46 26.68 -8.84 -42.81
C ARG A 46 26.28 -9.84 -43.87
N LYS A 47 26.10 -9.33 -45.10
CA LYS A 47 25.99 -10.14 -46.33
C LYS A 47 27.25 -11.01 -46.47
N PRO A 48 27.13 -12.33 -46.70
CA PRO A 48 28.27 -13.22 -46.75
C PRO A 48 28.93 -13.18 -48.13
N THR A 49 30.20 -12.79 -48.19
CA THR A 49 31.10 -13.12 -49.29
C THR A 49 31.85 -14.40 -48.93
N GLY A 50 31.41 -15.56 -49.43
CA GLY A 50 32.19 -16.80 -49.34
C GLY A 50 31.40 -18.06 -49.02
N MET A 51 31.73 -19.12 -49.76
CA MET A 51 31.11 -20.44 -49.83
C MET A 51 31.03 -21.22 -48.50
N HIS A 52 29.84 -21.79 -48.27
CA HIS A 52 29.49 -22.93 -47.42
C HIS A 52 29.80 -22.90 -45.91
N ARG A 53 28.73 -22.80 -45.11
CA ARG A 53 28.22 -23.84 -44.19
C ARG A 53 26.81 -23.48 -43.74
N GLY A 54 25.94 -24.48 -43.58
CA GLY A 54 24.49 -24.36 -43.44
C GLY A 54 23.98 -23.64 -42.17
N PRO A 55 22.66 -23.72 -41.88
CA PRO A 55 22.04 -23.02 -40.76
C PRO A 55 22.43 -23.71 -39.45
N GLY A 56 23.57 -23.32 -38.90
CA GLY A 56 24.08 -23.91 -37.67
C GLY A 56 25.31 -23.17 -37.18
N LYS A 57 25.14 -22.41 -36.10
CA LYS A 57 26.19 -21.86 -35.23
C LYS A 57 27.25 -21.00 -35.93
N ARG A 58 26.92 -19.72 -36.16
CA ARG A 58 27.94 -18.66 -36.23
C ARG A 58 28.63 -18.63 -34.85
N GLN A 59 29.90 -19.01 -34.77
CA GLN A 59 30.68 -18.89 -33.54
C GLN A 59 30.86 -17.39 -33.26
N THR A 60 30.18 -16.88 -32.24
CA THR A 60 30.38 -15.51 -31.73
C THR A 60 31.83 -15.37 -31.28
N ALA A 61 32.49 -14.26 -31.62
CA ALA A 61 33.86 -14.04 -31.19
C ALA A 61 33.93 -14.08 -29.64
N PRO A 62 35.01 -14.59 -29.02
CA PRO A 62 35.12 -14.67 -27.56
C PRO A 62 34.87 -13.34 -26.84
N LYS A 63 35.23 -12.22 -27.49
CA LYS A 63 34.96 -10.86 -27.00
C LYS A 63 33.48 -10.50 -27.03
N GLU A 64 32.76 -10.87 -28.08
CA GLU A 64 31.30 -10.64 -28.20
C GLU A 64 30.55 -11.52 -27.20
N ALA A 65 30.93 -12.79 -27.06
CA ALA A 65 30.34 -13.71 -26.08
C ALA A 65 30.52 -13.21 -24.64
N ALA A 66 31.71 -12.70 -24.28
CA ALA A 66 31.97 -12.10 -22.98
C ALA A 66 31.12 -10.83 -22.75
N GLN A 67 30.93 -10.00 -23.78
CA GLN A 67 30.08 -8.82 -23.70
C GLN A 67 28.60 -9.20 -23.50
N TYR A 68 28.10 -10.21 -24.22
CA TYR A 68 26.75 -10.73 -24.03
C TYR A 68 26.55 -11.34 -22.64
N GLN A 69 27.51 -12.12 -22.14
CA GLN A 69 27.46 -12.67 -20.78
C GLN A 69 27.49 -11.57 -19.72
N PHE A 70 28.29 -10.51 -19.93
CA PHE A 70 28.32 -9.36 -19.05
C PHE A 70 26.97 -8.63 -19.03
N ILE A 71 26.37 -8.38 -20.20
CA ILE A 71 25.04 -7.75 -20.30
C ILE A 71 23.99 -8.63 -19.64
N LYS A 72 23.99 -9.94 -19.87
CA LYS A 72 23.04 -10.87 -19.24
C LYS A 72 23.23 -10.97 -17.74
N LYS A 73 24.47 -10.93 -17.25
CA LYS A 73 24.75 -10.87 -15.81
C LYS A 73 24.25 -9.57 -15.21
N TRP A 74 24.45 -8.45 -15.89
CA TRP A 74 23.89 -7.16 -15.49
C TRP A 74 22.36 -7.15 -15.49
N ASP A 75 21.72 -7.67 -16.54
CA ASP A 75 20.27 -7.81 -16.63
C ASP A 75 19.74 -8.65 -15.45
N LEU A 76 20.43 -9.73 -15.10
CA LEU A 76 20.04 -10.62 -14.01
C LEU A 76 20.24 -9.96 -12.64
N GLN A 77 21.39 -9.32 -12.40
CA GLN A 77 21.63 -8.56 -11.17
C GLN A 77 20.65 -7.40 -10.99
N MET A 78 20.35 -6.69 -12.09
CA MET A 78 19.33 -5.66 -12.09
C MET A 78 17.99 -6.28 -11.74
N ARG A 79 17.54 -7.33 -12.44
CA ARG A 79 16.25 -7.99 -12.14
C ARG A 79 16.13 -8.42 -10.68
N GLU A 80 17.15 -9.03 -10.10
CA GLU A 80 17.15 -9.39 -8.67
C GLU A 80 17.02 -8.14 -7.77
N SER A 81 17.74 -7.06 -8.09
CA SER A 81 17.65 -5.81 -7.34
C SER A 81 16.34 -5.03 -7.54
N TRP A 82 15.69 -5.21 -8.70
CA TRP A 82 14.41 -4.60 -9.03
C TRP A 82 13.26 -5.42 -8.43
N ASP A 83 13.22 -6.75 -8.55
CA ASP A 83 12.10 -7.57 -8.04
C ASP A 83 11.86 -7.36 -6.54
N ASP A 84 12.93 -7.28 -5.75
CA ASP A 84 12.79 -7.15 -4.29
C ASP A 84 12.48 -5.71 -3.82
N LEU A 85 12.88 -4.69 -4.59
CA LEU A 85 12.86 -3.28 -4.13
C LEU A 85 12.16 -2.31 -5.10
N GLU A 86 11.58 -2.79 -6.21
CA GLU A 86 10.92 -1.97 -7.21
C GLU A 86 9.76 -1.14 -6.63
N PRO A 87 8.89 -1.71 -5.78
CA PRO A 87 7.86 -0.91 -5.12
C PRO A 87 8.42 0.15 -4.16
N PHE A 88 9.70 0.05 -3.77
CA PHE A 88 10.33 0.82 -2.69
C PHE A 88 11.53 1.67 -3.15
N LYS A 89 11.75 1.83 -4.46
CA LYS A 89 12.93 2.52 -5.06
C LYS A 89 13.18 3.93 -4.51
N GLY A 90 12.11 4.65 -4.18
CA GLY A 90 12.17 6.03 -3.70
C GLY A 90 12.41 6.17 -2.20
N LEU A 91 12.40 5.06 -1.46
CA LEU A 91 12.60 5.07 -0.01
C LEU A 91 14.08 5.08 0.36
N ALA A 92 14.40 5.72 1.48
CA ALA A 92 15.75 5.66 2.04
C ALA A 92 16.07 4.20 2.42
N LYS A 93 17.31 3.76 2.17
CA LYS A 93 17.74 2.43 2.62
C LYS A 93 17.88 2.43 4.14
N PRO A 94 17.29 1.44 4.85
CA PRO A 94 17.51 1.30 6.28
C PRO A 94 18.98 0.98 6.58
N LYS A 95 19.39 1.20 7.83
CA LYS A 95 20.73 0.87 8.30
C LYS A 95 20.93 -0.64 8.31
N ALA A 96 21.96 -1.12 7.61
CA ALA A 96 22.31 -2.53 7.53
C ALA A 96 23.13 -2.95 8.76
N GLN A 97 22.43 -3.27 9.85
CA GLN A 97 23.01 -3.78 11.10
C GLN A 97 22.42 -5.15 11.43
N PHE A 98 23.21 -5.97 12.12
CA PHE A 98 22.68 -7.16 12.77
C PHE A 98 21.68 -6.75 13.85
N GLY A 99 20.44 -7.25 13.78
CA GLY A 99 19.35 -6.89 14.68
C GLY A 99 18.34 -5.91 14.09
N ASN A 100 18.66 -5.22 12.99
CA ASN A 100 17.74 -4.31 12.30
C ASN A 100 16.95 -5.01 11.17
N GLU A 101 16.77 -6.33 11.24
CA GLU A 101 16.06 -7.09 10.21
C GLU A 101 14.62 -6.60 10.01
N ALA A 102 13.99 -6.11 11.08
CA ALA A 102 12.62 -5.58 11.03
C ALA A 102 12.50 -4.39 10.06
N ALA A 103 13.55 -3.59 9.87
CA ALA A 103 13.52 -2.46 8.94
C ALA A 103 13.68 -2.89 7.46
N GLU A 104 14.27 -4.06 7.21
CA GLU A 104 14.47 -4.60 5.85
C GLU A 104 13.24 -5.39 5.36
N VAL A 105 12.47 -5.97 6.28
CA VAL A 105 11.23 -6.70 5.99
C VAL A 105 10.15 -5.76 5.44
N ILE A 106 9.33 -6.27 4.52
CA ILE A 106 8.15 -5.58 4.02
C ILE A 106 7.00 -5.79 5.01
N TRP A 107 6.51 -4.70 5.62
CA TRP A 107 5.47 -4.74 6.63
C TRP A 107 4.07 -4.72 6.01
N PRO A 108 3.22 -5.73 6.30
CA PRO A 108 1.81 -5.67 5.97
C PRO A 108 1.13 -4.51 6.70
N TYR A 109 0.39 -3.68 5.99
CA TYR A 109 -0.33 -2.56 6.60
C TYR A 109 -1.34 -3.03 7.67
N ALA A 110 -1.92 -4.23 7.52
CA ALA A 110 -2.79 -4.82 8.55
C ALA A 110 -2.10 -4.98 9.91
N LEU A 111 -0.85 -5.49 9.95
CA LEU A 111 -0.10 -5.64 11.20
C LEU A 111 0.23 -4.28 11.82
N LEU A 112 0.53 -3.27 10.98
CA LEU A 112 0.74 -1.90 11.46
C LEU A 112 -0.55 -1.33 12.07
N LEU A 113 -1.72 -1.64 11.52
CA LEU A 113 -3.01 -1.22 12.07
C LEU A 113 -3.43 -2.00 13.32
N GLU A 114 -3.00 -3.25 13.49
CA GLU A 114 -3.21 -4.02 14.74
C GLU A 114 -2.36 -3.46 15.90
N HIS A 115 -1.15 -2.98 15.59
CA HIS A 115 -0.20 -2.46 16.57
C HIS A 115 -0.10 -0.94 16.54
N VAL A 116 -1.19 -0.24 16.92
CA VAL A 116 -1.16 1.23 17.03
C VAL A 116 -0.54 1.66 18.36
N ILE A 117 0.74 2.01 18.34
CA ILE A 117 1.50 2.44 19.52
C ILE A 117 1.81 3.94 19.38
N LYS A 118 1.40 4.75 20.36
CA LYS A 118 1.71 6.18 20.44
C LYS A 118 2.66 6.44 21.59
N VAL A 119 3.73 7.19 21.32
CA VAL A 119 4.69 7.65 22.33
C VAL A 119 4.65 9.17 22.42
N HIS A 120 5.24 9.72 23.48
CA HIS A 120 5.26 11.16 23.69
C HIS A 120 5.93 11.91 22.51
N PRO A 121 5.38 13.03 22.03
CA PRO A 121 5.89 13.75 20.84
C PRO A 121 7.33 14.29 20.99
N TYR A 122 7.81 14.43 22.23
CA TYR A 122 9.19 14.86 22.50
C TYR A 122 10.21 13.72 22.46
N THR A 123 9.78 12.47 22.35
CA THR A 123 10.69 11.35 22.17
C THR A 123 11.42 11.50 20.84
N LYS A 124 12.75 11.45 20.88
CA LYS A 124 13.60 11.60 19.71
C LYS A 124 13.87 10.28 19.03
N SER A 125 14.32 9.30 19.80
CA SER A 125 14.77 8.01 19.28
C SER A 125 14.68 6.92 20.34
N ILE A 126 14.49 5.68 19.90
CA ILE A 126 14.46 4.48 20.75
C ILE A 126 15.43 3.46 20.15
N TYR A 127 16.43 3.06 20.92
CA TYR A 127 17.41 2.06 20.54
C TYR A 127 17.25 0.82 21.40
N VAL A 128 17.17 -0.37 20.82
CA VAL A 128 17.14 -1.64 21.56
C VAL A 128 18.41 -2.41 21.29
N TYR A 129 19.16 -2.71 22.34
CA TYR A 129 20.41 -3.46 22.29
C TYR A 129 20.25 -4.80 22.97
N TYR A 130 20.65 -5.87 22.30
CA TYR A 130 20.65 -7.21 22.87
C TYR A 130 21.85 -8.03 22.40
N SER A 131 22.27 -9.00 23.19
CA SER A 131 23.41 -9.86 22.88
C SER A 131 23.04 -10.99 21.92
N GLN A 132 24.00 -11.47 21.13
CA GLN A 132 23.84 -12.67 20.32
C GLN A 132 23.80 -13.94 21.18
N ARG A 133 24.58 -13.97 22.26
CA ARG A 133 24.74 -15.16 23.12
C ARG A 133 24.55 -14.80 24.58
N GLN A 134 23.89 -15.70 25.29
CA GLN A 134 23.65 -15.63 26.73
C GLN A 134 24.09 -16.96 27.36
N SER A 135 24.67 -16.89 28.55
CA SER A 135 25.10 -18.05 29.32
C SER A 135 24.01 -18.56 30.25
N SER A 136 23.11 -17.69 30.72
CA SER A 136 22.02 -18.05 31.63
C SER A 136 20.68 -18.18 30.90
N ALA A 137 19.79 -19.03 31.43
CA ALA A 137 18.43 -19.16 30.92
C ALA A 137 17.62 -17.86 31.08
N GLN A 138 17.87 -17.10 32.15
CA GLN A 138 17.22 -15.81 32.38
C GLN A 138 17.71 -14.74 31.39
N GLY A 139 19.02 -14.69 31.11
CA GLY A 139 19.55 -13.80 30.08
C GLY A 139 19.03 -14.16 28.69
N GLN A 140 18.89 -15.45 28.39
CA GLN A 140 18.28 -15.90 27.14
C GLN A 140 16.80 -15.47 27.03
N LEU A 141 16.03 -15.57 28.12
CA LEU A 141 14.66 -15.05 28.20
C LEU A 141 14.62 -13.54 27.93
N ALA A 142 15.52 -12.77 28.56
CA ALA A 142 15.61 -11.32 28.39
C ALA A 142 15.98 -10.92 26.96
N ALA A 143 16.96 -11.59 26.34
CA ALA A 143 17.35 -11.35 24.96
C ALA A 143 16.24 -11.70 23.98
N ASN A 144 15.51 -12.80 24.20
CA ASN A 144 14.35 -13.16 23.39
C ASN A 144 13.20 -12.15 23.53
N ALA A 145 12.95 -11.63 24.73
CA ALA A 145 11.97 -10.56 24.95
C ALA A 145 12.38 -9.27 24.21
N ALA A 146 13.66 -8.86 24.33
CA ALA A 146 14.20 -7.71 23.60
C ALA A 146 14.07 -7.86 22.08
N LYS A 147 14.43 -9.04 21.56
CA LYS A 147 14.27 -9.38 20.14
C LYS A 147 12.81 -9.37 19.71
N ARG A 148 11.88 -9.84 20.54
CA ARG A 148 10.45 -9.79 20.24
C ARG A 148 9.95 -8.35 20.16
N VAL A 149 10.36 -7.48 21.10
CA VAL A 149 10.04 -6.03 21.06
C VAL A 149 10.57 -5.38 19.79
N ALA A 150 11.83 -5.68 19.45
CA ALA A 150 12.48 -5.21 18.23
C ALA A 150 11.68 -5.57 16.97
N GLN A 151 11.26 -6.82 16.87
CA GLN A 151 10.60 -7.37 15.69
C GLN A 151 9.11 -7.04 15.61
N GLU A 152 8.41 -6.87 16.73
CA GLU A 152 6.95 -6.71 16.76
C GLU A 152 6.52 -5.25 16.94
N TYR A 153 7.23 -4.46 17.76
CA TYR A 153 6.70 -3.17 18.23
C TYR A 153 7.47 -1.93 17.74
N LEU A 154 8.77 -2.04 17.42
CA LEU A 154 9.54 -0.85 17.03
C LEU A 154 9.09 -0.23 15.69
N ILE A 155 8.90 -1.05 14.65
CA ILE A 155 8.44 -0.53 13.36
C ILE A 155 7.05 0.10 13.46
N PRO A 156 6.06 -0.51 14.16
CA PRO A 156 4.82 0.20 14.45
C PRO A 156 5.00 1.52 15.21
N ILE A 157 5.93 1.61 16.18
CA ILE A 157 6.21 2.88 16.87
C ILE A 157 6.67 3.96 15.88
N THR A 158 7.67 3.72 15.03
CA THR A 158 8.13 4.75 14.07
C THR A 158 7.09 5.01 12.98
N PHE A 159 6.33 4.00 12.57
CA PHE A 159 5.26 4.15 11.59
C PHE A 159 4.16 5.10 12.09
N HIS A 160 3.71 4.91 13.33
CA HIS A 160 2.64 5.72 13.94
C HIS A 160 3.12 7.03 14.56
N ASN A 161 4.43 7.18 14.78
CA ASN A 161 5.07 8.37 15.32
C ASN A 161 6.21 8.75 14.37
N SER A 162 5.86 9.45 13.29
CA SER A 162 6.78 9.73 12.18
C SER A 162 8.02 10.54 12.56
N HIS A 163 8.04 11.19 13.72
CA HIS A 163 9.18 11.93 14.25
C HIS A 163 10.16 11.06 15.04
N VAL A 164 9.80 9.83 15.45
CA VAL A 164 10.65 8.98 16.30
C VAL A 164 11.49 8.06 15.42
N TYR A 165 12.80 8.10 15.62
CA TYR A 165 13.70 7.13 15.01
C TYR A 165 13.82 5.87 15.87
N VAL A 166 13.73 4.70 15.27
CA VAL A 166 13.90 3.42 15.99
C VAL A 166 15.02 2.62 15.35
N GLU A 167 15.83 1.98 16.16
CA GLU A 167 16.93 1.14 15.69
C GLU A 167 17.17 0.00 16.68
N THR A 168 17.61 -1.13 16.14
CA THR A 168 17.96 -2.32 16.88
C THR A 168 19.34 -2.81 16.49
N GLU A 169 20.12 -3.20 17.49
CA GLU A 169 21.45 -3.72 17.28
C GLU A 169 21.69 -4.96 18.15
N MET A 170 22.12 -6.04 17.49
CA MET A 170 22.55 -7.27 18.11
C MET A 170 24.06 -7.24 18.31
N LEU A 171 24.49 -7.18 19.56
CA LEU A 171 25.89 -7.14 19.96
C LEU A 171 26.48 -8.55 19.94
N LEU A 172 27.63 -8.73 19.28
CA LEU A 172 28.34 -10.02 19.16
C LEU A 172 29.16 -10.32 20.42
N GLU A 173 28.51 -10.26 21.58
CA GLU A 173 29.12 -10.48 22.89
C GLU A 173 28.29 -11.45 23.74
N TYR A 174 28.89 -11.92 24.83
CA TYR A 174 28.17 -12.61 25.90
C TYR A 174 27.69 -11.58 26.92
N SER A 175 26.39 -11.31 26.94
CA SER A 175 25.77 -10.41 27.92
C SER A 175 24.41 -10.96 28.35
N GLU A 176 24.08 -10.82 29.63
CA GLU A 176 22.85 -11.34 30.22
C GLU A 176 21.74 -10.30 30.31
N THR A 177 22.05 -9.01 30.10
CA THR A 177 21.10 -7.91 30.32
C THR A 177 21.01 -7.04 29.07
N PRO A 178 20.00 -7.25 28.21
CA PRO A 178 19.69 -6.32 27.14
C PRO A 178 19.10 -5.01 27.71
N TRP A 179 19.17 -3.93 26.94
CA TRP A 179 18.66 -2.64 27.37
C TRP A 179 18.06 -1.83 26.22
N VAL A 180 17.22 -0.87 26.59
CA VAL A 180 16.62 0.11 25.69
C VAL A 180 17.12 1.49 26.05
N VAL A 181 17.54 2.29 25.07
CA VAL A 181 17.89 3.69 25.25
C VAL A 181 16.81 4.55 24.61
N VAL A 182 16.13 5.35 25.43
CA VAL A 182 15.14 6.33 24.98
C VAL A 182 15.79 7.71 25.06
N ASN A 183 15.86 8.42 23.93
CA ASN A 183 16.34 9.80 23.89
C ASN A 183 15.16 10.76 23.69
N CYS A 184 15.24 11.93 24.30
CA CYS A 184 14.31 13.02 24.12
C CYS A 184 14.93 14.13 23.23
N LEU A 185 14.09 14.98 22.66
CA LEU A 185 14.51 16.10 21.82
C LEU A 185 15.29 17.17 22.58
N ASP A 186 15.13 17.26 23.91
CA ASP A 186 15.89 18.16 24.78
C ASP A 186 17.32 17.67 25.09
N GLY A 187 17.71 16.51 24.55
CA GLY A 187 19.02 15.88 24.76
C GLY A 187 19.10 14.97 25.99
N SER A 188 18.04 14.88 26.80
CA SER A 188 17.97 13.90 27.89
C SER A 188 17.82 12.47 27.34
N HIS A 189 18.31 11.49 28.11
CA HIS A 189 18.17 10.07 27.77
C HIS A 189 17.89 9.23 29.02
N GLN A 190 17.22 8.10 28.82
CA GLN A 190 16.97 7.11 29.86
C GLN A 190 17.31 5.72 29.33
N VAL A 191 17.97 4.93 30.18
CA VAL A 191 18.31 3.53 29.89
C VAL A 191 17.39 2.62 30.69
N ILE A 192 16.73 1.69 30.01
CA ILE A 192 15.79 0.73 30.58
C ILE A 192 16.38 -0.68 30.44
N PRO A 193 16.84 -1.31 31.53
CA PRO A 193 17.31 -2.69 31.46
C PRO A 193 16.11 -3.63 31.31
N ILE A 194 16.25 -4.65 30.47
CA ILE A 194 15.21 -5.66 30.25
C ILE A 194 15.45 -6.82 31.22
N LYS A 195 14.53 -6.97 32.19
CA LYS A 195 14.61 -7.97 33.26
C LYS A 195 13.27 -8.68 33.42
N PRO A 196 12.93 -9.63 32.53
CA PRO A 196 11.70 -10.41 32.65
C PRO A 196 11.69 -11.24 33.94
N GLN A 197 10.50 -11.47 34.48
CA GLN A 197 10.30 -12.27 35.69
C GLN A 197 10.49 -13.76 35.40
N GLU A 198 10.93 -14.53 36.40
CA GLU A 198 11.07 -15.97 36.25
C GLU A 198 9.71 -16.64 35.99
N GLY A 199 9.64 -17.48 34.96
CA GLY A 199 8.41 -18.19 34.56
C GLY A 199 7.48 -17.41 33.62
N GLN A 200 7.79 -16.15 33.31
CA GLN A 200 7.04 -15.34 32.35
C GLN A 200 7.25 -15.82 30.91
N SER A 201 6.23 -15.71 30.06
CA SER A 201 6.39 -15.99 28.63
C SER A 201 7.16 -14.85 27.93
N VAL A 202 7.84 -15.16 26.82
CA VAL A 202 8.56 -14.14 26.01
C VAL A 202 7.62 -13.02 25.55
N LYS A 203 6.36 -13.34 25.26
CA LYS A 203 5.36 -12.38 24.82
C LYS A 203 4.97 -11.42 25.95
N GLU A 204 4.63 -11.94 27.13
CA GLU A 204 4.32 -11.12 28.30
C GLU A 204 5.50 -10.24 28.69
N GLY A 205 6.74 -10.79 28.64
CA GLY A 205 7.94 -10.01 28.89
C GLY A 205 8.16 -8.88 27.87
N ALA A 206 7.84 -9.13 26.59
CA ALA A 206 7.91 -8.11 25.55
C ALA A 206 6.85 -7.00 25.74
N GLU A 207 5.63 -7.36 26.13
CA GLU A 207 4.55 -6.40 26.44
C GLU A 207 4.89 -5.54 27.67
N GLU A 208 5.50 -6.14 28.70
CA GLU A 208 6.00 -5.41 29.88
C GLU A 208 7.10 -4.41 29.50
N VAL A 209 8.06 -4.83 28.67
CA VAL A 209 9.11 -3.94 28.15
C VAL A 209 8.51 -2.82 27.30
N LEU A 210 7.54 -3.12 26.42
CA LEU A 210 6.84 -2.10 25.65
C LEU A 210 6.17 -1.06 26.56
N HIS A 211 5.48 -1.53 27.60
CA HIS A 211 4.86 -0.64 28.58
C HIS A 211 5.89 0.22 29.30
N ALA A 212 7.03 -0.34 29.69
CA ALA A 212 8.13 0.40 30.30
C ALA A 212 8.71 1.47 29.35
N ILE A 213 8.87 1.16 28.06
CA ILE A 213 9.32 2.12 27.03
C ILE A 213 8.33 3.29 26.91
N VAL A 214 7.02 3.00 26.81
CA VAL A 214 5.99 4.04 26.70
C VAL A 214 5.94 4.90 27.96
N GLN A 215 6.03 4.29 29.14
CA GLN A 215 6.10 5.02 30.41
C GLN A 215 7.32 5.92 30.50
N ALA A 216 8.50 5.42 30.11
CA ALA A 216 9.73 6.21 30.06
C ALA A 216 9.60 7.39 29.09
N CYS A 217 9.07 7.16 27.88
CA CYS A 217 8.81 8.22 26.91
C CYS A 217 7.90 9.33 27.49
N ASN A 218 6.82 8.94 28.18
CA ASN A 218 5.89 9.88 28.81
C ASN A 218 6.53 10.63 29.98
N ALA A 219 7.27 9.93 30.84
CA ALA A 219 7.96 10.54 31.97
C ALA A 219 9.01 11.56 31.51
N MET A 220 9.83 11.18 30.53
CA MET A 220 10.83 12.07 29.93
C MET A 220 10.18 13.27 29.23
N GLY A 221 9.12 13.03 28.46
CA GLY A 221 8.36 14.07 27.78
C GLY A 221 7.77 15.11 28.74
N ASN A 222 7.22 14.66 29.87
CA ASN A 222 6.68 15.54 30.91
C ASN A 222 7.77 16.28 31.69
N ALA A 223 8.98 15.74 31.74
CA ALA A 223 10.12 16.35 32.43
C ALA A 223 10.86 17.42 31.59
N VAL A 224 10.45 17.65 30.34
CA VAL A 224 11.07 18.65 29.45
C VAL A 224 10.94 20.05 30.03
N LYS A 225 12.09 20.71 30.23
CA LYS A 225 12.16 22.05 30.84
C LYS A 225 11.57 23.16 29.95
N ASN A 226 11.90 23.14 28.65
CA ASN A 226 11.52 24.18 27.68
C ASN A 226 10.61 23.62 26.57
N PRO A 227 9.32 23.33 26.85
CA PRO A 227 8.45 22.65 25.89
C PRO A 227 8.24 23.46 24.59
N LYS A 228 8.22 24.80 24.66
CA LYS A 228 8.05 25.66 23.47
C LYS A 228 9.21 25.53 22.47
N GLU A 229 10.44 25.48 22.96
CA GLU A 229 11.62 25.33 22.12
C GLU A 229 11.67 23.92 21.52
N VAL A 230 11.38 22.92 22.35
CA VAL A 230 11.34 21.52 21.90
C VAL A 230 10.24 21.29 20.86
N MET A 231 9.08 21.93 21.00
CA MET A 231 8.04 21.90 19.95
C MET A 231 8.50 22.52 18.64
N ARG A 232 9.31 23.59 18.66
CA ARG A 232 9.88 24.17 17.42
C ARG A 232 10.84 23.18 16.77
N VAL A 233 11.71 22.56 17.56
CA VAL A 233 12.61 21.51 17.09
C VAL A 233 11.82 20.35 16.49
N LEU A 234 10.72 19.93 17.13
CA LEU A 234 9.84 18.89 16.60
C LEU A 234 9.22 19.29 15.25
N SER A 235 8.75 20.53 15.11
CA SER A 235 8.13 21.01 13.86
C SER A 235 9.12 21.13 12.69
N GLU A 236 10.39 21.41 12.98
CA GLU A 236 11.46 21.50 11.97
C GLU A 236 12.07 20.12 11.65
N ARG A 237 11.76 19.11 12.46
CA ARG A 237 12.37 17.78 12.31
C ARG A 237 11.76 17.03 11.12
N PRO A 238 12.58 16.42 10.25
CA PRO A 238 12.08 15.59 9.16
C PRO A 238 11.49 14.28 9.67
N LEU A 239 10.67 13.66 8.82
CA LEU A 239 10.10 12.33 9.05
C LEU A 239 11.22 11.29 9.14
N GLN A 240 11.19 10.45 10.17
CA GLN A 240 12.17 9.40 10.43
C GLN A 240 11.78 8.05 9.84
N ASN A 241 10.49 7.84 9.54
CA ASN A 241 9.94 6.57 9.04
C ASN A 241 10.06 6.38 7.52
N GLN A 242 10.87 7.20 6.83
CA GLN A 242 11.02 7.18 5.36
C GLN A 242 11.68 5.90 4.81
N TYR A 243 12.28 5.08 5.67
CA TYR A 243 12.88 3.81 5.28
C TYR A 243 11.93 2.61 5.41
N VAL A 244 10.75 2.80 6.03
CA VAL A 244 9.82 1.70 6.31
C VAL A 244 9.15 1.25 5.01
N ARG A 245 9.31 -0.04 4.70
CA ARG A 245 8.69 -0.67 3.53
C ARG A 245 7.31 -1.17 3.90
N VAL A 246 6.27 -0.51 3.43
CA VAL A 246 4.87 -0.85 3.75
C VAL A 246 4.18 -1.45 2.53
N ASN A 247 3.55 -2.61 2.73
CA ASN A 247 2.65 -3.20 1.75
C ASN A 247 1.20 -2.78 2.06
N TYR A 248 0.66 -1.90 1.22
CA TYR A 248 -0.70 -1.36 1.33
C TYR A 248 -1.81 -2.28 0.75
N GLN A 249 -1.53 -3.58 0.57
CA GLN A 249 -2.47 -4.69 0.29
C GLN A 249 -3.76 -4.31 -0.46
N TRP A 250 -4.86 -4.03 0.25
CA TRP A 250 -6.17 -3.65 -0.31
C TRP A 250 -6.68 -2.30 0.22
N TYR A 251 -5.87 -1.58 0.99
CA TYR A 251 -6.30 -0.35 1.66
C TYR A 251 -6.25 0.87 0.75
N GLY A 252 -5.41 0.84 -0.29
CA GLY A 252 -5.16 1.97 -1.18
C GLY A 252 -3.73 2.46 -1.09
N ASP A 253 -3.16 2.81 -2.24
CA ASP A 253 -1.77 3.23 -2.37
C ASP A 253 -1.59 4.69 -1.91
N THR A 254 -2.60 5.52 -2.20
CA THR A 254 -2.63 6.92 -1.78
C THR A 254 -3.31 7.11 -0.42
N PRO A 255 -2.91 8.13 0.36
CA PRO A 255 -3.64 8.50 1.58
C PRO A 255 -5.14 8.75 1.33
N GLU A 256 -5.49 9.35 0.19
CA GLU A 256 -6.87 9.64 -0.22
C GLU A 256 -7.69 8.36 -0.43
N GLU A 257 -7.12 7.32 -1.05
CA GLU A 257 -7.80 6.02 -1.20
C GLU A 257 -8.01 5.35 0.16
N ARG A 258 -6.99 5.36 1.03
CA ARG A 258 -7.08 4.79 2.39
C ARG A 258 -8.14 5.49 3.23
N MET A 259 -8.30 6.79 3.05
CA MET A 259 -9.27 7.63 3.76
C MET A 259 -10.55 7.88 2.96
N SER A 260 -10.78 7.16 1.86
CA SER A 260 -11.94 7.37 0.98
C SER A 260 -13.30 7.19 1.69
N HIS A 261 -13.30 6.45 2.80
CA HIS A 261 -14.46 6.24 3.66
C HIS A 261 -14.69 7.36 4.68
N LEU A 262 -13.82 8.38 4.73
CA LEU A 262 -13.87 9.52 5.64
C LEU A 262 -13.93 10.84 4.85
N VAL A 263 -14.52 11.87 5.46
CA VAL A 263 -14.50 13.23 4.88
C VAL A 263 -13.23 13.95 5.32
N LYS A 264 -12.42 14.40 4.35
CA LYS A 264 -11.21 15.18 4.56
C LYS A 264 -11.54 16.69 4.59
N TRP A 265 -11.66 17.25 5.78
CA TRP A 265 -11.92 18.69 5.98
C TRP A 265 -10.64 19.53 5.99
N ASP A 266 -9.52 18.90 6.31
CA ASP A 266 -8.16 19.47 6.34
C ASP A 266 -7.57 19.52 4.93
N PHE A 267 -8.08 20.42 4.10
CA PHE A 267 -7.53 20.69 2.77
C PHE A 267 -7.01 22.11 2.65
N GLU A 268 -5.89 22.27 1.94
CA GLU A 268 -5.35 23.57 1.57
C GLU A 268 -5.99 24.02 0.25
N PRO A 269 -6.64 25.19 0.18
CA PRO A 269 -7.31 25.66 -1.04
C PRO A 269 -6.38 25.74 -2.26
N GLU A 270 -5.10 26.05 -2.03
CA GLU A 270 -4.08 26.14 -3.07
C GLU A 270 -3.80 24.79 -3.74
N ASN A 271 -3.86 23.69 -2.97
CA ASN A 271 -3.64 22.33 -3.47
C ASN A 271 -4.89 21.74 -4.16
N VAL A 272 -6.09 22.19 -3.77
CA VAL A 272 -7.35 21.69 -4.33
C VAL A 272 -7.69 22.36 -5.67
N ALA A 273 -7.29 23.62 -5.87
CA ALA A 273 -7.55 24.35 -7.10
C ALA A 273 -6.80 23.71 -8.30
N PRO A 274 -7.50 23.18 -9.34
CA PRO A 274 -6.82 22.55 -10.45
C PRO A 274 -5.97 23.54 -11.24
N GLN A 275 -4.70 23.21 -11.46
CA GLN A 275 -3.74 24.01 -12.22
C GLN A 275 -3.66 23.54 -13.68
N LEU A 276 -4.80 23.61 -14.38
CA LEU A 276 -4.96 23.18 -15.76
C LEU A 276 -5.58 24.30 -16.60
N HIS A 277 -5.18 24.40 -17.86
CA HIS A 277 -5.92 25.22 -18.83
C HIS A 277 -7.34 24.66 -19.00
N ASN A 278 -8.36 25.52 -19.11
CA ASN A 278 -9.78 25.13 -19.16
C ASN A 278 -10.22 24.21 -18.00
N ARG A 279 -9.67 24.40 -16.80
CA ARG A 279 -10.01 23.60 -15.60
C ARG A 279 -11.50 23.44 -15.34
N THR A 280 -12.32 24.46 -15.61
CA THR A 280 -13.77 24.40 -15.40
C THR A 280 -14.43 23.38 -16.32
N MET A 281 -14.02 23.32 -17.59
CA MET A 281 -14.50 22.31 -18.55
C MET A 281 -14.18 20.90 -18.05
N HIS A 282 -12.93 20.65 -17.66
CA HIS A 282 -12.51 19.34 -17.15
C HIS A 282 -13.25 18.93 -15.87
N VAL A 283 -13.48 19.87 -14.95
CA VAL A 283 -14.23 19.60 -13.71
C VAL A 283 -15.69 19.27 -14.01
N LEU A 284 -16.35 20.01 -14.91
CA LEU A 284 -17.72 19.71 -15.34
C LEU A 284 -17.82 18.31 -15.98
N ASP A 285 -16.85 17.96 -16.82
CA ASP A 285 -16.76 16.65 -17.46
C ASP A 285 -16.57 15.53 -16.43
N TRP A 286 -15.67 15.69 -15.44
CA TRP A 286 -15.44 14.69 -14.39
C TRP A 286 -16.64 14.49 -13.47
N MET A 287 -17.33 15.58 -13.12
CA MET A 287 -18.53 15.53 -12.28
C MET A 287 -19.77 15.11 -13.06
N ASN A 288 -19.69 15.03 -14.40
CA ASN A 288 -20.83 14.87 -15.29
C ASN A 288 -21.96 15.85 -14.95
N TYR A 289 -21.59 17.12 -14.78
CA TYR A 289 -22.50 18.22 -14.42
C TYR A 289 -22.57 19.22 -15.57
N ASP A 290 -23.78 19.58 -15.99
CA ASP A 290 -24.01 20.43 -17.18
C ASP A 290 -23.52 21.87 -17.00
N GLY A 291 -23.31 22.35 -15.77
CA GLY A 291 -22.89 23.73 -15.52
C GLY A 291 -23.90 24.78 -16.00
N ASN A 292 -25.16 24.40 -16.20
CA ASN A 292 -26.20 25.20 -16.85
C ASN A 292 -25.85 25.64 -18.29
N LEU A 293 -25.00 24.88 -18.99
CA LEU A 293 -24.65 25.14 -20.39
C LEU A 293 -25.74 24.59 -21.34
N PRO A 294 -25.97 25.23 -22.49
CA PRO A 294 -26.91 24.73 -23.48
C PRO A 294 -26.42 23.43 -24.13
N THR A 295 -27.36 22.53 -24.46
CA THR A 295 -27.03 21.28 -25.15
C THR A 295 -26.46 21.52 -26.55
N HIS A 296 -25.49 20.71 -26.95
CA HIS A 296 -24.90 20.79 -28.28
C HIS A 296 -25.92 20.40 -29.37
N ASN A 297 -25.86 21.05 -30.53
CA ASN A 297 -26.82 20.84 -31.62
C ASN A 297 -26.84 19.39 -32.15
N SER A 298 -25.71 18.67 -32.09
CA SER A 298 -25.64 17.25 -32.47
C SER A 298 -26.58 16.38 -31.62
N VAL A 299 -26.75 16.70 -30.33
CA VAL A 299 -27.69 16.01 -29.44
C VAL A 299 -29.11 16.18 -29.97
N ARG A 300 -29.50 17.42 -30.31
CA ARG A 300 -30.83 17.71 -30.88
C ARG A 300 -31.08 16.97 -32.19
N ILE A 301 -30.09 16.88 -33.07
CA ILE A 301 -30.19 16.15 -34.34
C ILE A 301 -30.34 14.65 -34.09
N ASN A 302 -29.52 14.08 -33.19
CA ASN A 302 -29.58 12.67 -32.84
C ASN A 302 -30.92 12.30 -32.19
N VAL A 303 -31.44 13.13 -31.28
CA VAL A 303 -32.76 12.93 -30.68
C VAL A 303 -33.85 12.87 -31.75
N ARG A 304 -33.84 13.78 -32.74
CA ARG A 304 -34.80 13.74 -33.85
C ARG A 304 -34.66 12.48 -34.70
N ARG A 305 -33.43 12.03 -34.96
CA ARG A 305 -33.15 10.81 -35.72
C ARG A 305 -33.64 9.57 -34.98
N GLU A 306 -33.35 9.44 -33.69
CA GLU A 306 -33.81 8.31 -32.88
C GLU A 306 -35.33 8.35 -32.69
N ALA A 307 -35.95 9.53 -32.55
CA ALA A 307 -37.40 9.66 -32.54
C ALA A 307 -38.05 9.17 -33.85
N ALA A 308 -37.40 9.39 -34.99
CA ALA A 308 -37.85 8.87 -36.28
C ALA A 308 -37.70 7.34 -36.39
N ARG A 309 -36.60 6.76 -35.87
CA ARG A 309 -36.37 5.30 -35.83
C ARG A 309 -37.35 4.60 -34.89
N MET A 310 -37.60 5.18 -33.72
CA MET A 310 -38.49 4.66 -32.68
C MET A 310 -39.96 4.95 -32.95
N ARG A 311 -40.28 5.60 -34.07
CA ARG A 311 -41.65 5.88 -34.48
C ARG A 311 -42.36 4.55 -34.77
N LYS A 312 -42.96 3.96 -33.73
CA LYS A 312 -43.86 2.81 -33.87
C LYS A 312 -45.03 3.18 -34.78
N PRO A 313 -45.51 2.26 -35.64
CA PRO A 313 -46.78 2.46 -36.32
C PRO A 313 -47.93 2.39 -35.30
N ASN A 314 -48.79 3.42 -35.32
CA ASN A 314 -50.07 3.58 -34.62
C ASN A 314 -50.10 3.66 -33.08
N ILE A 315 -50.10 4.90 -32.57
CA ILE A 315 -50.60 5.26 -31.22
C ILE A 315 -52.00 5.90 -31.36
N ALA A 316 -52.90 5.27 -32.13
CA ALA A 316 -54.26 5.75 -32.33
C ALA A 316 -55.23 4.90 -31.49
N PRO A 317 -55.65 5.35 -30.29
CA PRO A 317 -56.70 4.65 -29.55
C PRO A 317 -58.06 4.87 -30.22
N GLY A 318 -58.84 3.79 -30.38
CA GLY A 318 -60.06 3.74 -31.19
C GLY A 318 -60.99 4.95 -31.04
N PRO A 319 -61.54 5.27 -29.85
CA PRO A 319 -62.46 6.39 -29.68
C PRO A 319 -61.83 7.77 -29.88
N ARG A 320 -60.51 7.90 -29.70
CA ARG A 320 -59.79 9.17 -29.85
C ARG A 320 -59.58 9.55 -31.32
N THR A 321 -59.73 8.60 -32.24
CA THR A 321 -59.64 8.86 -33.69
C THR A 321 -60.68 9.86 -34.17
N PHE A 322 -61.89 9.86 -33.58
CA PHE A 322 -62.94 10.84 -33.85
C PHE A 322 -62.47 12.27 -33.58
N PHE A 323 -61.86 12.52 -32.42
CA PHE A 323 -61.28 13.83 -32.08
C PHE A 323 -60.02 14.15 -32.88
N ASN A 324 -59.16 13.14 -33.13
CA ASN A 324 -57.94 13.33 -33.93
C ASN A 324 -58.25 13.70 -35.39
N SER A 325 -59.42 13.30 -35.92
CA SER A 325 -59.90 13.65 -37.26
C SER A 325 -60.19 15.15 -37.45
N ALA A 326 -60.37 15.91 -36.35
CA ALA A 326 -60.60 17.35 -36.41
C ALA A 326 -59.44 18.11 -37.08
N GLY A 327 -58.22 17.57 -37.04
CA GLY A 327 -57.07 18.12 -37.75
C GLY A 327 -57.17 18.06 -39.28
N ALA A 328 -57.96 17.11 -39.82
CA ALA A 328 -58.11 16.90 -41.26
C ALA A 328 -59.16 17.83 -41.93
N ARG A 329 -59.80 18.73 -41.16
CA ARG A 329 -60.69 19.84 -41.61
C ARG A 329 -61.46 19.60 -42.92
N ALA A 330 -62.13 18.45 -43.02
CA ALA A 330 -62.84 18.05 -44.24
C ALA A 330 -64.20 18.77 -44.44
N ASN A 331 -64.66 19.53 -43.44
CA ASN A 331 -65.92 20.26 -43.53
C ASN A 331 -65.71 21.58 -44.31
N ALA A 332 -66.54 21.87 -45.30
CA ALA A 332 -66.49 23.12 -46.07
C ALA A 332 -66.69 24.38 -45.20
N ARG A 333 -67.25 24.22 -43.99
CA ARG A 333 -67.43 25.29 -42.99
C ARG A 333 -66.16 25.59 -42.17
N THR A 334 -65.09 24.81 -42.32
CA THR A 334 -63.84 25.02 -41.57
C THR A 334 -62.96 26.06 -42.27
N ALA A 335 -62.96 27.29 -41.75
CA ALA A 335 -62.06 28.33 -42.24
C ALA A 335 -60.61 28.10 -41.75
N ARG A 336 -59.62 28.51 -42.56
CA ARG A 336 -58.20 28.37 -42.23
C ARG A 336 -57.75 29.39 -41.17
N PHE A 337 -58.24 30.62 -41.29
CA PHE A 337 -57.82 31.77 -40.47
C PHE A 337 -58.86 32.20 -39.43
N ASN A 338 -60.12 31.76 -39.56
CA ASN A 338 -61.16 31.95 -38.54
C ASN A 338 -61.43 30.59 -37.88
N ASN A 339 -61.24 30.50 -36.56
CA ASN A 339 -61.57 29.29 -35.80
C ASN A 339 -63.00 28.85 -36.12
N SER A 340 -63.22 27.52 -36.12
CA SER A 340 -64.38 26.76 -36.61
C SER A 340 -65.76 27.12 -35.98
N ARG A 341 -66.13 28.39 -36.01
CA ARG A 341 -67.47 28.90 -35.79
C ARG A 341 -67.99 29.33 -37.16
N SER A 342 -68.84 28.50 -37.74
CA SER A 342 -69.70 28.99 -38.82
C SER A 342 -70.56 30.13 -38.27
N PRO A 343 -70.75 31.25 -38.99
CA PRO A 343 -71.78 32.21 -38.63
C PRO A 343 -73.12 31.46 -38.56
N GLN A 344 -73.86 31.65 -37.47
CA GLN A 344 -75.18 31.03 -37.26
C GLN A 344 -76.20 31.55 -38.25
#